data_AF-A0A845LNQ7-F1
#
_entry.id   AF-A0A845LNQ7-F1
#
_cell.length_a   1.000
_cell.length_b   1.000
_cell.length_c   1.000
_cell.angle_alpha   90.00
_cell.angle_beta   90.00
_cell.angle_gamma   90.00
#
_symmetry.space_group_name_H-M   'P 1'
#
loop_
_entity.id
_entity.type
_entity.pdbx_description
1 polymer ?
#
loop_
_entity_poly.entity_id
_entity_poly.type
_entity_poly.pdbx_seq_one_letter_code
_entity_poly.pdbx_strand_id
1 'polypeptide(L)'
;MIIRCTKKLMDELVLKPTLQKEESPLFSWHSNVITIDRKKAVVMVNDSSRYAVVLFGLKKRDFQNLGKLVLSAIKDAFSEECIDDAVAAHYISNAGEVLFAKAEDRSSLARVNKAAGFVDAYYDYVLADSIIQSPLSVRISRILVGAGKGSKEYKYPNEELYADLEELCKKPALKCRAAVMKVKLDLESFDVWRRITVPLNYTFEMLHKTLQAAFGWKDYHLHEFYLYREKAPVDIEYVNHPGFHKDGYKPLMNIVCDEEAFAYPSDVPMRMENEVRLSDYFDIGCKSAKYVYDLGDDWQHYIEIEEVIDDFRSNYPVCLEGRGDTPPEDVGGESGYEQFVRAMADENDPEHDEYVLWSKGMGYEGFDIEKVNRRLKLIFG
;
A
#
# COMPACT_ATOMS: atom_id res chain seq x y z
N MET A 1 -10.16 2.12 27.63
CA MET A 1 -10.66 1.91 26.26
C MET A 1 -11.84 0.99 26.40
N ILE A 2 -12.96 1.33 25.78
CA ILE A 2 -14.15 0.48 25.88
C ILE A 2 -14.45 -0.17 24.54
N ILE A 3 -14.57 -1.49 24.55
CA ILE A 3 -15.00 -2.30 23.41
C ILE A 3 -16.46 -2.71 23.64
N ARG A 4 -17.36 -2.05 22.90
CA ARG A 4 -18.81 -2.28 22.89
C ARG A 4 -19.14 -3.44 21.98
N CYS A 5 -19.37 -4.60 22.59
CA CYS A 5 -19.53 -5.87 21.91
C CYS A 5 -20.99 -6.14 21.54
N THR A 6 -21.20 -6.73 20.36
CA THR A 6 -22.48 -7.36 20.03
C THR A 6 -22.78 -8.53 20.97
N LYS A 7 -24.04 -8.96 21.03
CA LYS A 7 -24.41 -10.15 21.80
C LYS A 7 -23.59 -11.38 21.38
N LYS A 8 -23.36 -11.57 20.07
CA LYS A 8 -22.56 -12.69 19.55
C LYS A 8 -21.14 -12.69 20.11
N LEU A 9 -20.49 -11.52 20.17
CA LEU A 9 -19.15 -11.43 20.73
C LEU A 9 -19.18 -11.58 22.26
N MET A 10 -20.18 -11.02 22.94
CA MET A 10 -20.35 -11.22 24.38
C MET A 10 -20.49 -12.70 24.77
N ASP A 11 -21.17 -13.50 23.95
CA ASP A 11 -21.35 -14.95 24.19
C ASP A 11 -20.03 -15.74 24.04
N GLU A 12 -19.03 -15.19 23.34
CA GLU A 12 -17.69 -15.77 23.18
C GLU A 12 -16.73 -15.36 24.32
N LEU A 13 -17.02 -14.25 25.00
CA LEU A 13 -16.20 -13.74 26.09
C LEU A 13 -16.45 -14.52 27.37
N VAL A 14 -15.36 -14.89 28.05
CA VAL A 14 -15.42 -15.53 29.38
C VAL A 14 -15.65 -14.49 30.48
N LEU A 15 -15.40 -13.21 30.19
CA LEU A 15 -15.45 -12.11 31.15
C LEU A 15 -16.88 -11.57 31.34
N LYS A 16 -17.22 -11.25 32.60
CA LYS A 16 -18.46 -10.52 32.89
C LYS A 16 -18.31 -9.07 32.41
N PRO A 17 -19.28 -8.52 31.65
CA PRO A 17 -19.21 -7.14 31.19
C PRO A 17 -19.14 -6.19 32.38
N THR A 18 -18.31 -5.14 32.23
CA THR A 18 -18.23 -4.06 33.21
C THR A 18 -19.50 -3.22 33.16
N LEU A 19 -19.88 -2.62 34.29
CA LEU A 19 -20.92 -1.59 34.31
C LEU A 19 -20.54 -0.44 33.37
N GLN A 20 -21.53 0.10 32.67
CA GLN A 20 -21.32 1.16 31.68
C GLN A 20 -20.47 2.30 32.24
N LYS A 21 -19.44 2.67 31.47
CA LYS A 21 -18.65 3.86 31.69
C LYS A 21 -18.79 4.72 30.43
N GLU A 22 -19.15 5.99 30.60
CA GLU A 22 -19.03 6.97 29.52
C GLU A 22 -17.56 7.08 29.13
N GLU A 23 -17.29 7.11 27.83
CA GLU A 23 -15.94 7.14 27.28
C GLU A 23 -15.95 8.03 26.04
N SER A 24 -14.85 8.72 25.80
CA SER A 24 -14.69 9.51 24.58
C SER A 24 -14.85 8.63 23.34
N PRO A 25 -15.54 9.08 22.26
CA PRO A 25 -15.67 8.33 21.02
C PRO A 25 -14.33 7.84 20.44
N LEU A 26 -13.23 8.59 20.66
CA LEU A 26 -11.89 8.20 20.21
C LEU A 26 -11.34 6.96 20.95
N PHE A 27 -11.71 6.78 22.23
CA PHE A 27 -11.31 5.64 23.07
C PHE A 27 -12.42 4.57 23.18
N SER A 28 -13.45 4.68 22.33
CA SER A 28 -14.58 3.77 22.25
C SER A 28 -14.62 3.08 20.89
N TRP A 29 -14.86 1.77 20.92
CA TRP A 29 -14.94 0.94 19.73
C TRP A 29 -16.18 0.07 19.79
N HIS A 30 -16.87 -0.10 18.67
CA HIS A 30 -17.88 -1.15 18.53
C HIS A 30 -17.30 -2.38 17.86
N SER A 31 -17.64 -3.57 18.36
CA SER A 31 -17.09 -4.81 17.87
C SER A 31 -18.12 -5.91 17.68
N ASN A 32 -17.91 -6.72 16.64
CA ASN A 32 -18.69 -7.89 16.31
C ASN A 32 -17.78 -9.08 16.04
N VAL A 33 -18.31 -10.28 16.25
CA VAL A 33 -17.71 -11.51 15.80
C VAL A 33 -18.51 -12.08 14.62
N ILE A 34 -17.82 -12.40 13.55
CA ILE A 34 -18.36 -13.03 12.35
C ILE A 34 -17.60 -14.32 12.06
N THR A 35 -18.17 -15.15 11.18
CA THR A 35 -17.52 -16.36 10.71
C THR A 35 -17.34 -16.25 9.21
N ILE A 36 -16.09 -16.35 8.75
CA ILE A 36 -15.71 -16.36 7.32
C ILE A 36 -14.85 -17.61 7.13
N ASP A 37 -15.15 -18.41 6.09
CA ASP A 37 -14.53 -19.71 5.82
C ASP A 37 -14.29 -20.56 7.08
N ARG A 38 -15.36 -20.76 7.88
CA ARG A 38 -15.36 -21.55 9.11
C ARG A 38 -14.42 -21.05 10.23
N LYS A 39 -13.74 -19.91 10.04
CA LYS A 39 -12.88 -19.25 11.02
C LYS A 39 -13.58 -18.02 11.61
N LYS A 40 -13.31 -17.71 12.87
CA LYS A 40 -13.88 -16.54 13.55
C LYS A 40 -13.04 -15.30 13.26
N ALA A 41 -13.72 -14.20 12.95
CA ALA A 41 -13.12 -12.89 12.83
C ALA A 41 -13.78 -11.92 13.80
N VAL A 42 -12.97 -11.15 14.54
CA VAL A 42 -13.43 -10.03 15.35
C VAL A 42 -13.14 -8.76 14.58
N VAL A 43 -14.19 -8.02 14.25
CA VAL A 43 -14.11 -6.74 13.55
C VAL A 43 -14.48 -5.64 14.53
N MET A 44 -13.62 -4.64 14.65
CA MET A 44 -13.81 -3.49 15.51
C MET A 44 -13.85 -2.22 14.68
N VAL A 45 -14.67 -1.25 15.07
CA VAL A 45 -14.80 0.05 14.41
C VAL A 45 -14.76 1.15 15.47
N ASN A 46 -13.91 2.14 15.28
CA ASN A 46 -13.78 3.28 16.19
C ASN A 46 -15.03 4.20 16.13
N ASP A 47 -15.45 4.71 17.28
CA ASP A 47 -16.68 5.51 17.39
C ASP A 47 -16.52 6.97 16.98
N SER A 48 -15.30 7.47 16.87
CA SER A 48 -15.01 8.77 16.29
C SER A 48 -14.78 8.64 14.78
N SER A 49 -13.67 8.00 14.41
CA SER A 49 -13.15 8.00 13.04
C SER A 49 -13.82 7.02 12.09
N ARG A 50 -14.45 5.96 12.61
CA ARG A 50 -14.89 4.76 11.84
C ARG A 50 -13.73 3.86 11.40
N TYR A 51 -12.50 4.12 11.85
CA TYR A 51 -11.37 3.28 11.53
C TYR A 51 -11.62 1.84 12.01
N ALA A 52 -11.28 0.87 11.18
CA ALA A 52 -11.57 -0.53 11.45
C ALA A 52 -10.30 -1.32 11.77
N VAL A 53 -10.40 -2.24 12.73
CA VAL A 53 -9.32 -3.17 13.09
C VAL A 53 -9.88 -4.59 13.06
N VAL A 54 -9.12 -5.49 12.45
CA VAL A 54 -9.54 -6.87 12.17
C VAL A 54 -8.60 -7.85 12.86
N LEU A 55 -9.20 -8.78 13.60
CA LEU A 55 -8.56 -10.01 14.06
C LEU A 55 -9.21 -11.18 13.33
N PHE A 56 -8.43 -12.13 12.82
CA PHE A 56 -8.93 -13.26 12.04
C PHE A 56 -8.39 -14.59 12.57
N GLY A 57 -9.11 -15.69 12.33
CA GLY A 57 -8.65 -17.03 12.70
C GLY A 57 -8.71 -17.34 14.21
N LEU A 58 -9.48 -16.59 15.01
CA LEU A 58 -9.49 -16.74 16.45
C LEU A 58 -10.05 -18.10 16.89
N LYS A 59 -9.37 -18.74 17.84
CA LYS A 59 -9.79 -19.95 18.55
C LYS A 59 -10.32 -19.58 19.93
N LYS A 60 -11.01 -20.52 20.59
CA LYS A 60 -11.60 -20.33 21.93
C LYS A 60 -10.62 -19.78 22.98
N ARG A 61 -9.36 -20.21 22.94
CA ARG A 61 -8.30 -19.73 23.86
C ARG A 61 -7.94 -18.26 23.65
N ASP A 62 -8.11 -17.75 22.44
CA ASP A 62 -7.70 -16.40 22.06
C ASP A 62 -8.69 -15.37 22.64
N PHE A 63 -9.97 -15.74 22.75
CA PHE A 63 -11.00 -14.94 23.42
C PHE A 63 -10.73 -14.72 24.92
N GLN A 64 -9.96 -15.59 25.58
CA GLN A 64 -9.53 -15.39 26.96
C GLN A 64 -8.52 -14.25 27.10
N ASN A 65 -7.80 -13.93 26.01
CA ASN A 65 -6.78 -12.89 25.94
C ASN A 65 -7.16 -11.77 24.97
N LEU A 66 -8.45 -11.63 24.63
CA LEU A 66 -8.90 -10.72 23.57
C LEU A 66 -8.46 -9.28 23.83
N GLY A 67 -8.50 -8.80 25.08
CA GLY A 67 -8.08 -7.44 25.41
C GLY A 67 -6.62 -7.15 25.02
N LYS A 68 -5.72 -8.12 25.19
CA LYS A 68 -4.31 -7.99 24.75
C LYS A 68 -4.21 -8.00 23.22
N LEU A 69 -4.93 -8.90 22.56
CA LEU A 69 -4.94 -8.98 21.08
C LEU A 69 -5.48 -7.70 20.45
N VAL A 70 -6.53 -7.11 21.01
CA VAL A 70 -7.10 -5.83 20.58
C VAL A 70 -6.06 -4.72 20.67
N LEU A 71 -5.36 -4.62 21.81
CA LEU A 71 -4.34 -3.61 22.02
C LEU A 71 -3.19 -3.76 21.02
N SER A 72 -2.71 -5.00 20.81
CA SER A 72 -1.68 -5.29 19.81
C SER A 72 -2.15 -4.95 18.39
N ALA A 73 -3.38 -5.32 18.02
CA ALA A 73 -3.89 -5.04 16.68
C ALA A 73 -4.04 -3.55 16.38
N ILE A 74 -4.43 -2.73 17.37
CA ILE A 74 -4.47 -1.28 17.21
C ILE A 74 -3.05 -0.73 17.02
N LYS A 75 -2.07 -1.20 17.80
CA LYS A 75 -0.66 -0.78 17.66
C LYS A 75 -0.09 -1.16 16.29
N ASP A 76 -0.32 -2.39 15.85
CA ASP A 76 0.18 -2.88 14.56
C ASP A 76 -0.49 -2.13 13.40
N ALA A 77 -1.80 -1.85 13.49
CA ALA A 77 -2.48 -1.00 12.51
C ALA A 77 -1.93 0.44 12.50
N PHE A 78 -1.62 1.02 13.67
CA PHE A 78 -1.02 2.35 13.75
C PHE A 78 0.39 2.39 13.14
N SER A 79 1.18 1.35 13.40
CA SER A 79 2.50 1.20 12.79
C SER A 79 2.42 1.05 11.27
N GLU A 80 1.45 0.29 10.76
CA GLU A 80 1.24 0.09 9.32
C GLU A 80 0.79 1.40 8.64
N GLU A 81 0.02 2.24 9.32
CA GLU A 81 -0.33 3.60 8.86
C GLU A 81 0.82 4.62 9.02
N CYS A 82 1.99 4.24 9.56
CA CYS A 82 3.07 5.16 9.89
C CYS A 82 2.65 6.28 10.89
N ILE A 83 1.77 5.96 11.85
CA ILE A 83 1.48 6.86 12.97
C ILE A 83 2.72 6.96 13.86
N ASP A 84 3.11 8.19 14.22
CA ASP A 84 4.27 8.50 15.07
C ASP A 84 4.20 7.73 16.40
N ASP A 85 5.29 7.05 16.76
CA ASP A 85 5.35 6.20 17.97
C ASP A 85 4.95 6.94 19.25
N ALA A 86 5.29 8.24 19.36
CA ALA A 86 4.91 9.04 20.51
C ALA A 86 3.43 9.45 20.47
N VAL A 87 2.83 9.63 19.29
CA VAL A 87 1.37 9.78 19.14
C VAL A 87 0.67 8.48 19.54
N ALA A 88 1.11 7.34 19.02
CA ALA A 88 0.56 6.02 19.36
C ALA A 88 0.67 5.73 20.85
N ALA A 89 1.84 5.95 21.47
CA ALA A 89 2.05 5.77 22.90
C ALA A 89 1.14 6.69 23.74
N HIS A 90 0.96 7.95 23.31
CA HIS A 90 0.07 8.89 23.99
C HIS A 90 -1.40 8.44 23.88
N TYR A 91 -1.85 7.98 22.72
CA TYR A 91 -3.17 7.40 22.53
C TYR A 91 -3.39 6.20 23.47
N ILE A 92 -2.47 5.24 23.49
CA ILE A 92 -2.59 4.03 24.33
C ILE A 92 -2.59 4.38 25.83
N SER A 93 -1.75 5.33 26.25
CA SER A 93 -1.70 5.79 27.65
C SER A 93 -3.01 6.44 28.09
N ASN A 94 -3.63 7.27 27.24
CA ASN A 94 -4.92 7.90 27.54
C ASN A 94 -6.08 6.92 27.46
N ALA A 95 -6.02 5.98 26.52
CA ALA A 95 -7.03 4.95 26.39
C ALA A 95 -7.07 4.08 27.65
N GLY A 96 -5.94 3.75 28.28
CA GLY A 96 -5.91 2.94 29.50
C GLY A 96 -6.31 1.48 29.27
N GLU A 97 -6.82 0.80 30.30
CA GLU A 97 -7.17 -0.63 30.22
C GLU A 97 -8.32 -0.91 29.24
N VAL A 98 -8.26 -2.06 28.58
CA VAL A 98 -9.32 -2.54 27.68
C VAL A 98 -10.45 -3.16 28.50
N LEU A 99 -11.62 -2.53 28.44
CA LEU A 99 -12.83 -2.98 29.11
C LEU A 99 -13.88 -3.40 28.07
N PHE A 100 -14.62 -4.46 28.37
CA PHE A 100 -15.70 -4.94 27.51
C PHE A 100 -17.07 -4.53 28.08
N ALA A 101 -17.92 -4.00 27.20
CA ALA A 101 -19.27 -3.58 27.50
C ALA A 101 -20.24 -4.07 26.41
N LYS A 102 -21.54 -4.10 26.71
CA LYS A 102 -22.57 -4.46 25.72
C LYS A 102 -22.87 -3.26 24.81
N ALA A 103 -23.03 -3.51 23.51
CA ALA A 103 -23.51 -2.49 22.55
C ALA A 103 -25.01 -2.19 22.74
N GLU A 104 -25.41 -0.92 22.62
CA GLU A 104 -26.78 -0.48 22.98
C GLU A 104 -27.57 0.16 21.83
N ASP A 105 -26.90 0.60 20.76
CA ASP A 105 -27.57 1.31 19.68
C ASP A 105 -27.49 0.56 18.34
N ARG A 106 -28.61 0.60 17.60
CA ARG A 106 -28.75 -0.09 16.31
C ARG A 106 -27.86 0.52 15.22
N SER A 107 -27.46 1.78 15.36
CA SER A 107 -26.67 2.48 14.33
C SER A 107 -25.22 2.00 14.33
N SER A 108 -24.64 1.76 15.50
CA SER A 108 -23.29 1.23 15.65
C SER A 108 -23.20 -0.23 15.21
N LEU A 109 -24.25 -1.03 15.41
CA LEU A 109 -24.33 -2.38 14.85
C LEU A 109 -24.28 -2.38 13.31
N ALA A 110 -24.97 -1.45 12.66
CA ALA A 110 -24.92 -1.32 11.20
C ALA A 110 -23.52 -0.96 10.70
N ARG A 111 -22.78 -0.10 11.43
CA ARG A 111 -21.40 0.28 11.10
C ARG A 111 -20.46 -0.92 11.12
N VAL A 112 -20.47 -1.69 12.22
CA VAL A 112 -19.58 -2.86 12.34
C VAL A 112 -19.96 -3.95 11.34
N ASN A 113 -21.25 -4.15 11.05
CA ASN A 113 -21.67 -5.10 10.02
C ASN A 113 -21.22 -4.67 8.62
N LYS A 114 -21.19 -3.37 8.33
CA LYS A 114 -20.63 -2.86 7.06
C LYS A 114 -19.13 -3.15 6.96
N ALA A 115 -18.37 -2.86 8.02
CA ALA A 115 -16.94 -3.19 8.08
C ALA A 115 -16.69 -4.70 7.93
N ALA A 116 -17.51 -5.53 8.58
CA ALA A 116 -17.47 -6.99 8.42
C ALA A 116 -17.71 -7.45 6.98
N GLY A 117 -18.59 -6.78 6.23
CA GLY A 117 -18.80 -7.05 4.81
C GLY A 117 -17.56 -6.77 3.96
N PHE A 118 -16.75 -5.76 4.32
CA PHE A 118 -15.47 -5.53 3.65
C PHE A 118 -14.45 -6.63 3.96
N VAL A 119 -14.39 -7.13 5.19
CA VAL A 119 -13.49 -8.25 5.52
C VAL A 119 -13.78 -9.49 4.65
N ASP A 120 -15.06 -9.78 4.39
CA ASP A 120 -15.48 -10.86 3.50
C ASP A 120 -15.09 -10.58 2.03
N ALA A 121 -15.31 -9.36 1.55
CA ALA A 121 -14.98 -8.95 0.18
C ALA A 121 -13.47 -8.93 -0.11
N TYR A 122 -12.63 -8.75 0.91
CA TYR A 122 -11.17 -8.73 0.81
C TYR A 122 -10.53 -9.95 1.47
N TYR A 123 -11.24 -11.09 1.51
CA TYR A 123 -10.77 -12.31 2.16
C TYR A 123 -9.43 -12.81 1.61
N ASP A 124 -9.18 -12.64 0.31
CA ASP A 124 -7.93 -13.06 -0.34
C ASP A 124 -6.68 -12.31 0.18
N TYR A 125 -6.87 -11.18 0.87
CA TYR A 125 -5.81 -10.41 1.51
C TYR A 125 -5.57 -10.79 2.98
N VAL A 126 -6.25 -11.82 3.48
CA VAL A 126 -6.05 -12.29 4.86
C VAL A 126 -4.70 -13.00 4.98
N LEU A 127 -3.89 -12.55 5.94
CA LEU A 127 -2.64 -13.20 6.31
C LEU A 127 -2.94 -14.55 6.97
N ALA A 128 -2.56 -15.65 6.32
CA ALA A 128 -2.88 -17.00 6.78
C ALA A 128 -2.31 -17.34 8.17
N ASP A 129 -1.10 -16.84 8.47
CA ASP A 129 -0.33 -17.18 9.67
C ASP A 129 -0.38 -16.12 10.78
N SER A 130 -1.25 -15.12 10.65
CA SER A 130 -1.42 -14.08 11.67
C SER A 130 -2.86 -14.01 12.17
N ILE A 131 -3.04 -13.77 13.47
CA ILE A 131 -4.35 -13.38 14.00
C ILE A 131 -4.61 -11.90 13.73
N ILE A 132 -3.56 -11.07 13.80
CA ILE A 132 -3.66 -9.62 13.62
C ILE A 132 -3.53 -9.31 12.12
N GLN A 133 -4.57 -8.69 11.58
CA GLN A 133 -4.68 -8.42 10.14
C GLN A 133 -4.46 -6.93 9.89
N SER A 134 -3.28 -6.39 10.24
CA SER A 134 -2.99 -4.96 10.10
C SER A 134 -3.06 -4.46 8.65
N PRO A 135 -2.54 -5.15 7.61
CA PRO A 135 -2.65 -4.65 6.24
C PRO A 135 -4.11 -4.58 5.75
N LEU A 136 -4.91 -5.60 6.11
CA LEU A 136 -6.34 -5.61 5.81
C LEU A 136 -7.09 -4.49 6.56
N SER A 137 -6.73 -4.25 7.83
CA SER A 137 -7.31 -3.19 8.66
C SER A 137 -7.09 -1.80 8.05
N VAL A 138 -5.87 -1.53 7.60
CA VAL A 138 -5.51 -0.31 6.85
C VAL A 138 -6.34 -0.22 5.56
N ARG A 139 -6.34 -1.28 4.75
CA ARG A 139 -7.05 -1.31 3.45
C ARG A 139 -8.53 -0.98 3.59
N ILE A 140 -9.26 -1.65 4.49
CA ILE A 140 -10.71 -1.40 4.65
C ILE A 140 -11.01 -0.04 5.29
N SER A 141 -10.04 0.54 6.02
CA SER A 141 -10.18 1.86 6.65
C SER A 141 -9.94 3.03 5.69
N ARG A 142 -9.48 2.76 4.47
CA ARG A 142 -9.37 3.74 3.38
C ARG A 142 -10.59 3.72 2.45
N ILE A 143 -11.58 2.87 2.73
CA ILE A 143 -12.83 2.83 1.98
C ILE A 143 -13.75 3.94 2.47
N LEU A 144 -14.26 4.75 1.54
CA LEU A 144 -15.17 5.85 1.82
C LEU A 144 -16.46 5.36 2.52
N VAL A 145 -16.82 5.97 3.65
CA VAL A 145 -18.03 5.64 4.42
C VAL A 145 -18.92 6.87 4.63
N GLY A 146 -20.24 6.65 4.72
CA GLY A 146 -21.20 7.72 4.97
C GLY A 146 -21.09 8.25 6.40
N ALA A 147 -21.27 9.56 6.58
CA ALA A 147 -21.16 10.24 7.87
C ALA A 147 -22.30 9.89 8.87
N GLY A 148 -23.36 9.24 8.40
CA GLY A 148 -24.45 8.79 9.26
C GLY A 148 -25.79 8.68 8.53
N LYS A 149 -26.83 8.27 9.26
CA LYS A 149 -28.17 8.09 8.68
C LYS A 149 -28.72 9.43 8.19
N GLY A 150 -28.98 9.54 6.89
CA GLY A 150 -29.55 10.73 6.25
C GLY A 150 -28.53 11.80 5.86
N SER A 151 -27.23 11.61 6.15
CA SER A 151 -26.19 12.51 5.65
C SER A 151 -25.86 12.18 4.20
N LYS A 152 -25.61 13.22 3.39
CA LYS A 152 -25.02 13.11 2.05
C LYS A 152 -23.49 13.19 2.07
N GLU A 153 -22.92 13.41 3.25
CA GLU A 153 -21.49 13.53 3.45
C GLU A 153 -20.84 12.16 3.59
N TYR A 154 -19.62 12.08 3.10
CA TYR A 154 -18.77 10.92 3.16
C TYR A 154 -17.43 11.31 3.75
N LYS A 155 -16.79 10.35 4.41
CA LYS A 155 -15.49 10.52 5.02
C LYS A 155 -14.61 9.29 4.84
N TYR A 156 -13.31 9.54 4.88
CA TYR A 156 -12.27 8.53 4.90
C TYR A 156 -11.90 8.20 6.36
N PRO A 157 -12.17 6.98 6.84
CA PRO A 157 -11.92 6.63 8.24
C PRO A 157 -10.47 6.80 8.71
N ASN A 158 -9.50 6.58 7.83
CA ASN A 158 -8.07 6.83 8.08
C ASN A 158 -7.78 8.32 8.28
N GLU A 159 -8.24 9.20 7.39
CA GLU A 159 -8.03 10.66 7.52
C GLU A 159 -8.66 11.20 8.81
N GLU A 160 -9.83 10.70 9.20
CA GLU A 160 -10.51 11.09 10.45
C GLU A 160 -9.75 10.60 11.68
N LEU A 161 -9.16 9.40 11.63
CA LEU A 161 -8.30 8.91 12.71
C LEU A 161 -7.07 9.81 12.87
N TYR A 162 -6.44 10.22 11.77
CA TYR A 162 -5.29 11.11 11.84
C TYR A 162 -5.68 12.44 12.48
N ALA A 163 -6.77 13.06 12.05
CA ALA A 163 -7.27 14.31 12.62
C ALA A 163 -7.57 14.17 14.13
N ASP A 164 -8.21 13.08 14.55
CA ASP A 164 -8.49 12.80 15.97
C ASP A 164 -7.19 12.68 16.80
N LEU A 165 -6.17 12.03 16.25
CA LEU A 165 -4.88 11.84 16.91
C LEU A 165 -4.05 13.13 16.96
N GLU A 166 -4.12 13.94 15.92
CA GLU A 166 -3.50 15.27 15.87
C GLU A 166 -4.12 16.21 16.88
N GLU A 167 -5.44 16.19 17.01
CA GLU A 167 -6.16 16.98 18.00
C GLU A 167 -5.83 16.52 19.43
N LEU A 168 -5.72 15.21 19.66
CA LEU A 168 -5.33 14.64 20.94
C LEU A 168 -3.90 15.06 21.33
N CYS A 169 -2.94 14.99 20.40
CA CYS A 169 -1.52 15.15 20.70
C CYS A 169 -0.97 16.56 20.42
N LYS A 170 -1.75 17.42 19.73
CA LYS A 170 -1.34 18.77 19.28
C LYS A 170 -0.07 18.77 18.43
N LYS A 171 0.11 17.73 17.62
CA LYS A 171 1.22 17.55 16.67
C LYS A 171 0.79 16.62 15.52
N PRO A 172 1.49 16.61 14.37
CA PRO A 172 1.16 15.72 13.26
C PRO A 172 1.08 14.25 13.67
N ALA A 173 0.08 13.52 13.15
CA ALA A 173 -0.12 12.12 13.50
C ALA A 173 0.89 11.21 12.80
N LEU A 174 1.25 11.54 11.56
CA LEU A 174 2.10 10.70 10.72
C LEU A 174 3.58 11.05 10.86
N LYS A 175 4.40 10.00 10.89
CA LYS A 175 5.86 10.05 10.82
C LYS A 175 6.37 8.75 10.23
N CYS A 176 6.49 8.72 8.91
CA CYS A 176 6.95 7.55 8.16
C CYS A 176 8.43 7.71 7.79
N ARG A 177 9.14 6.57 7.69
CA ARG A 177 10.42 6.53 6.97
C ARG A 177 10.13 6.34 5.48
N ALA A 178 10.80 7.10 4.62
CA ALA A 178 10.59 7.04 3.18
C ALA A 178 11.91 7.21 2.42
N ALA A 179 12.01 6.62 1.24
CA ALA A 179 13.11 6.83 0.32
C ALA A 179 12.71 7.83 -0.76
N VAL A 180 13.59 8.78 -1.06
CA VAL A 180 13.52 9.58 -2.29
C VAL A 180 14.20 8.76 -3.39
N MET A 181 13.40 8.34 -4.35
CA MET A 181 13.82 7.49 -5.46
C MET A 181 13.82 8.29 -6.75
N LYS A 182 14.93 8.27 -7.48
CA LYS A 182 14.94 8.68 -8.88
C LYS A 182 14.78 7.44 -9.76
N VAL A 183 13.69 7.40 -10.51
CA VAL A 183 13.34 6.30 -11.40
C VAL A 183 13.46 6.80 -12.83
N LYS A 184 14.43 6.26 -13.58
CA LYS A 184 14.66 6.62 -14.97
C LYS A 184 14.33 5.44 -15.88
N LEU A 185 13.42 5.65 -16.82
CA LEU A 185 13.19 4.70 -17.91
C LEU A 185 14.38 4.78 -18.87
N ASP A 186 14.95 3.62 -19.20
CA ASP A 186 16.12 3.55 -20.07
C ASP A 186 15.69 3.61 -21.53
N LEU A 187 15.94 4.77 -22.15
CA LEU A 187 15.73 5.02 -23.57
C LEU A 187 16.98 5.72 -24.10
N GLU A 188 17.39 5.38 -25.31
CA GLU A 188 18.51 5.96 -26.04
C GLU A 188 18.19 7.40 -26.44
N SER A 189 17.02 7.61 -27.03
CA SER A 189 16.63 8.88 -27.66
C SER A 189 15.85 9.83 -26.76
N PHE A 190 15.35 9.35 -25.61
CA PHE A 190 14.44 10.10 -24.74
C PHE A 190 14.88 10.14 -23.29
N ASP A 191 14.55 11.23 -22.61
CA ASP A 191 14.94 11.45 -21.22
C ASP A 191 13.71 11.48 -20.30
N VAL A 192 13.25 10.27 -19.95
CA VAL A 192 12.03 10.03 -19.18
C VAL A 192 12.37 9.56 -17.76
N TRP A 193 11.97 10.33 -16.76
CA TRP A 193 12.20 9.97 -15.35
C TRP A 193 11.20 10.60 -14.39
N ARG A 194 11.09 10.02 -13.19
CA ARG A 194 10.28 10.50 -12.07
C ARG A 194 11.13 10.49 -10.80
N ARG A 195 11.01 11.50 -9.95
CA ARG A 195 11.54 11.50 -8.59
C ARG A 195 10.38 11.38 -7.62
N ILE A 196 10.36 10.32 -6.83
CA ILE A 196 9.20 9.92 -6.03
C ILE A 196 9.68 9.61 -4.62
N THR A 197 9.00 10.17 -3.62
CA THR A 197 9.14 9.71 -2.23
C THR A 197 8.27 8.48 -2.03
N VAL A 198 8.82 7.36 -1.57
CA VAL A 198 8.10 6.10 -1.34
C VAL A 198 8.30 5.65 0.11
N PRO A 199 7.24 5.38 0.88
CA PRO A 199 7.38 4.85 2.24
C PRO A 199 8.15 3.52 2.28
N LEU A 200 9.08 3.37 3.23
CA LEU A 200 9.95 2.19 3.31
C LEU A 200 9.25 0.95 3.87
N ASN A 201 8.09 1.11 4.52
CA ASN A 201 7.26 -0.01 4.94
C ASN A 201 6.49 -0.65 3.77
N TYR A 202 6.54 -0.09 2.56
CA TYR A 202 5.90 -0.66 1.37
C TYR A 202 6.52 -2.00 1.00
N THR A 203 5.72 -2.88 0.39
CA THR A 203 6.23 -4.06 -0.32
C THR A 203 6.69 -3.69 -1.73
N PHE A 204 7.39 -4.60 -2.42
CA PHE A 204 7.71 -4.41 -3.83
C PHE A 204 6.47 -4.39 -4.73
N GLU A 205 5.40 -5.12 -4.36
CA GLU A 205 4.09 -5.01 -5.01
C GLU A 205 3.54 -3.58 -4.97
N MET A 206 3.70 -2.91 -3.83
CA MET A 206 3.26 -1.52 -3.66
C MET A 206 4.18 -0.54 -4.36
N LEU A 207 5.48 -0.84 -4.48
CA LEU A 207 6.39 -0.08 -5.33
C LEU A 207 6.00 -0.21 -6.81
N HIS A 208 5.71 -1.41 -7.30
CA HIS A 208 5.20 -1.63 -8.65
C HIS A 208 3.99 -0.75 -8.96
N LYS A 209 2.95 -0.80 -8.11
CA LYS A 209 1.76 0.06 -8.25
C LYS A 209 2.09 1.55 -8.20
N THR A 210 3.11 1.94 -7.45
CA THR A 210 3.61 3.32 -7.42
C THR A 210 4.22 3.72 -8.76
N LEU A 211 5.03 2.85 -9.35
CA LEU A 211 5.68 3.08 -10.66
C LEU A 211 4.63 3.13 -11.78
N GLN A 212 3.69 2.18 -11.80
CA GLN A 212 2.56 2.17 -12.73
C GLN A 212 1.79 3.49 -12.69
N ALA A 213 1.46 3.99 -11.49
CA ALA A 213 0.76 5.26 -11.32
C ALA A 213 1.61 6.48 -11.76
N ALA A 214 2.92 6.46 -11.50
CA ALA A 214 3.84 7.55 -11.82
C ALA A 214 4.18 7.64 -13.31
N PHE A 215 4.22 6.51 -14.00
CA PHE A 215 4.49 6.41 -15.43
C PHE A 215 3.19 6.37 -16.26
N GLY A 216 2.02 6.09 -15.66
CA GLY A 216 0.72 6.14 -16.33
C GLY A 216 0.33 4.88 -17.09
N TRP A 217 1.01 3.79 -16.81
CA TRP A 217 0.70 2.45 -17.29
C TRP A 217 -0.47 1.82 -16.57
N LYS A 218 -0.91 0.68 -17.11
CA LYS A 218 -2.21 0.04 -16.80
C LYS A 218 -2.08 -1.30 -16.11
N ASP A 219 -0.85 -1.73 -15.80
CA ASP A 219 -0.58 -2.97 -15.08
C ASP A 219 -1.12 -4.20 -15.85
N TYR A 220 -0.89 -4.25 -17.16
CA TYR A 220 -1.34 -5.32 -18.05
C TYR A 220 -0.36 -6.48 -18.14
N HIS A 221 0.92 -6.21 -17.88
CA HIS A 221 2.00 -7.14 -18.15
C HIS A 221 2.77 -7.52 -16.90
N LEU A 222 3.50 -8.63 -17.01
CA LEU A 222 4.40 -9.09 -15.95
C LEU A 222 5.53 -8.09 -15.72
N HIS A 223 6.04 -8.10 -14.49
CA HIS A 223 7.18 -7.30 -14.08
C HIS A 223 8.08 -8.02 -13.08
N GLU A 224 9.29 -7.51 -12.93
CA GLU A 224 10.25 -7.98 -11.93
C GLU A 224 11.19 -6.87 -11.47
N PHE A 225 11.80 -7.05 -10.29
CA PHE A 225 12.84 -6.17 -9.77
C PHE A 225 14.14 -6.92 -9.52
N TYR A 226 15.25 -6.33 -9.96
CA TYR A 226 16.59 -6.75 -9.56
C TYR A 226 17.17 -5.78 -8.55
N LEU A 227 17.62 -6.29 -7.41
CA LEU A 227 18.21 -5.49 -6.33
C LEU A 227 19.73 -5.55 -6.38
N TYR A 228 20.38 -4.42 -6.13
CA TYR A 228 21.82 -4.28 -6.25
C TYR A 228 22.45 -3.64 -5.02
N ARG A 229 23.56 -4.21 -4.54
CA ARG A 229 24.31 -3.65 -3.41
C ARG A 229 25.65 -3.06 -3.83
N GLU A 230 26.51 -3.87 -4.46
CA GLU A 230 27.89 -3.52 -4.75
C GLU A 230 28.07 -3.32 -6.25
N LYS A 231 28.78 -2.24 -6.63
CA LYS A 231 29.31 -2.10 -7.98
C LYS A 231 30.44 -3.11 -8.16
N ALA A 232 30.38 -3.85 -9.25
CA ALA A 232 31.47 -4.68 -9.75
C ALA A 232 31.93 -4.15 -11.13
N PRO A 233 33.04 -4.63 -11.67
CA PRO A 233 33.32 -4.45 -13.09
C PRO A 233 32.17 -4.99 -13.94
N VAL A 234 31.85 -4.32 -15.05
CA VAL A 234 30.83 -4.80 -15.99
C VAL A 234 31.23 -6.17 -16.51
N ASP A 235 30.41 -7.17 -16.23
CA ASP A 235 30.58 -8.52 -16.76
C ASP A 235 29.83 -8.63 -18.09
N ILE A 236 30.58 -8.51 -19.19
CA ILE A 236 30.02 -8.56 -20.55
C ILE A 236 29.48 -9.94 -20.92
N GLU A 237 29.92 -11.01 -20.25
CA GLU A 237 29.36 -12.36 -20.45
C GLU A 237 27.95 -12.45 -19.85
N TYR A 238 27.61 -11.52 -18.94
CA TYR A 238 26.31 -11.43 -18.28
C TYR A 238 25.32 -10.50 -18.98
N VAL A 239 25.66 -9.91 -20.14
CA VAL A 239 24.85 -8.89 -20.82
C VAL A 239 23.45 -9.36 -21.22
N ASN A 240 23.30 -10.66 -21.51
CA ASN A 240 22.02 -11.25 -21.90
C ASN A 240 21.17 -11.68 -20.70
N HIS A 241 21.67 -11.53 -19.48
CA HIS A 241 20.89 -11.87 -18.28
C HIS A 241 19.90 -10.73 -18.01
N PRO A 242 18.61 -11.01 -17.71
CA PRO A 242 17.62 -9.95 -17.48
C PRO A 242 17.97 -9.04 -16.30
N GLY A 243 18.67 -9.57 -15.30
CA GLY A 243 19.25 -8.82 -14.18
C GLY A 243 20.53 -8.02 -14.47
N PHE A 244 21.03 -8.00 -15.71
CA PHE A 244 22.20 -7.19 -16.10
C PHE A 244 21.97 -5.71 -15.78
N HIS A 245 22.98 -5.06 -15.23
CA HIS A 245 22.97 -3.63 -14.96
C HIS A 245 24.12 -2.97 -15.71
N LYS A 246 23.82 -1.96 -16.54
CA LYS A 246 24.81 -1.30 -17.42
C LYS A 246 26.04 -0.71 -16.70
N ASP A 247 25.86 -0.23 -15.48
CA ASP A 247 26.95 0.28 -14.63
C ASP A 247 27.75 -0.80 -13.85
N GLY A 248 27.53 -2.10 -14.14
CA GLY A 248 28.30 -3.20 -13.58
C GLY A 248 27.86 -3.67 -12.19
N TYR A 249 26.62 -3.41 -11.80
CA TYR A 249 26.10 -3.99 -10.56
C TYR A 249 25.73 -5.46 -10.76
N LYS A 250 26.14 -6.30 -9.80
CA LYS A 250 25.73 -7.71 -9.77
C LYS A 250 24.38 -7.83 -9.05
N PRO A 251 23.36 -8.50 -9.63
CA PRO A 251 22.08 -8.69 -8.97
C PRO A 251 22.24 -9.55 -7.71
N LEU A 252 21.68 -9.07 -6.61
CA LEU A 252 21.63 -9.75 -5.32
C LEU A 252 20.38 -10.62 -5.18
N MET A 253 19.26 -10.13 -5.71
CA MET A 253 17.93 -10.70 -5.54
C MET A 253 17.08 -10.34 -6.76
N ASN A 254 16.29 -11.30 -7.25
CA ASN A 254 15.19 -11.06 -8.17
C ASN A 254 13.87 -11.11 -7.38
N ILE A 255 13.08 -10.05 -7.46
CA ILE A 255 11.76 -9.95 -6.86
C ILE A 255 10.73 -10.10 -7.97
N VAL A 256 9.93 -11.17 -7.92
CA VAL A 256 9.01 -11.57 -8.99
C VAL A 256 7.55 -11.33 -8.58
N CYS A 257 6.71 -11.04 -9.56
CA CYS A 257 5.28 -10.81 -9.36
C CYS A 257 4.41 -12.07 -9.43
N ASP A 258 4.91 -13.14 -10.05
CA ASP A 258 4.15 -14.36 -10.32
C ASP A 258 4.92 -15.63 -9.88
N GLU A 259 4.19 -16.60 -9.31
CA GLU A 259 4.77 -17.86 -8.82
C GLU A 259 5.32 -18.74 -9.95
N GLU A 260 4.80 -18.62 -11.18
CA GLU A 260 5.29 -19.36 -12.35
C GLU A 260 6.76 -19.01 -12.66
N ALA A 261 7.24 -17.83 -12.25
CA ALA A 261 8.64 -17.45 -12.39
C ALA A 261 9.59 -18.45 -11.69
N PHE A 262 9.17 -19.08 -10.59
CA PHE A 262 9.98 -20.09 -9.90
C PHE A 262 10.20 -21.37 -10.71
N ALA A 263 9.41 -21.62 -11.76
CA ALA A 263 9.65 -22.71 -12.69
C ALA A 263 10.86 -22.46 -13.62
N TYR A 264 11.34 -21.22 -13.69
CA TYR A 264 12.46 -20.78 -14.52
C TYR A 264 13.58 -20.15 -13.67
N PRO A 265 14.19 -20.91 -12.73
CA PRO A 265 15.18 -20.36 -11.81
C PRO A 265 16.44 -19.89 -12.56
N SER A 266 16.99 -18.76 -12.13
CA SER A 266 18.29 -18.26 -12.58
C SER A 266 19.36 -18.45 -11.50
N ASP A 267 20.57 -17.95 -11.74
CA ASP A 267 21.65 -17.90 -10.75
C ASP A 267 21.41 -16.85 -9.64
N VAL A 268 20.36 -16.03 -9.78
CA VAL A 268 19.94 -15.01 -8.80
C VAL A 268 18.82 -15.58 -7.93
N PRO A 269 18.93 -15.52 -6.59
CA PRO A 269 17.85 -15.91 -5.70
C PRO A 269 16.55 -15.14 -5.98
N MET A 270 15.40 -15.81 -5.85
CA MET A 270 14.08 -15.25 -6.13
C MET A 270 13.21 -15.15 -4.86
N ARG A 271 12.36 -14.11 -4.79
CA ARG A 271 11.33 -13.88 -3.75
C ARG A 271 10.07 -13.25 -4.36
N MET A 272 8.91 -13.51 -3.77
CA MET A 272 7.65 -12.87 -4.17
C MET A 272 7.61 -11.41 -3.69
N GLU A 273 7.08 -10.53 -4.54
CA GLU A 273 7.04 -9.08 -4.29
C GLU A 273 6.16 -8.64 -3.12
N ASN A 274 5.16 -9.45 -2.75
CA ASN A 274 4.25 -9.20 -1.64
C ASN A 274 4.80 -9.65 -0.27
N GLU A 275 5.88 -10.43 -0.26
CA GLU A 275 6.55 -10.93 0.95
C GLU A 275 7.72 -10.05 1.38
N VAL A 276 8.19 -9.16 0.51
CA VAL A 276 9.41 -8.38 0.71
C VAL A 276 9.09 -6.91 0.86
N ARG A 277 9.53 -6.29 1.96
CA ARG A 277 9.42 -4.85 2.18
C ARG A 277 10.64 -4.12 1.64
N LEU A 278 10.46 -2.86 1.24
CA LEU A 278 11.55 -1.99 0.78
C LEU A 278 12.62 -1.79 1.87
N SER A 279 12.18 -1.66 3.13
CA SER A 279 13.08 -1.57 4.30
C SER A 279 14.03 -2.76 4.41
N ASP A 280 13.62 -3.96 4.01
CA ASP A 280 14.43 -5.19 4.17
C ASP A 280 15.74 -5.12 3.38
N TYR A 281 15.79 -4.31 2.33
CA TYR A 281 16.96 -4.16 1.46
C TYR A 281 17.59 -2.78 1.56
N PHE A 282 16.79 -1.71 1.58
CA PHE A 282 17.33 -0.35 1.57
C PHE A 282 17.95 0.03 2.93
N ASP A 283 17.46 -0.51 4.06
CA ASP A 283 18.10 -0.27 5.37
C ASP A 283 19.44 -1.00 5.51
N ILE A 284 19.67 -2.06 4.72
CA ILE A 284 20.92 -2.83 4.71
C ILE A 284 21.85 -2.44 3.55
N GLY A 285 21.69 -1.21 3.03
CA GLY A 285 22.63 -0.59 2.10
C GLY A 285 22.46 -0.94 0.62
N CYS A 286 21.34 -1.56 0.23
CA CYS A 286 20.94 -1.58 -1.18
C CYS A 286 20.65 -0.13 -1.62
N LYS A 287 21.28 0.35 -2.69
CA LYS A 287 21.14 1.74 -3.17
C LYS A 287 20.57 1.87 -4.57
N SER A 288 20.42 0.75 -5.26
CA SER A 288 19.90 0.73 -6.62
C SER A 288 19.07 -0.53 -6.85
N ALA A 289 18.07 -0.38 -7.69
CA ALA A 289 17.28 -1.48 -8.23
C ALA A 289 17.03 -1.25 -9.72
N LYS A 290 16.71 -2.32 -10.44
CA LYS A 290 16.18 -2.25 -11.80
C LYS A 290 14.78 -2.83 -11.77
N TYR A 291 13.82 -2.11 -12.33
CA TYR A 291 12.44 -2.55 -12.49
C TYR A 291 12.19 -2.77 -13.98
N VAL A 292 11.82 -3.99 -14.35
CA VAL A 292 11.48 -4.34 -15.73
C VAL A 292 9.96 -4.53 -15.79
N TYR A 293 9.29 -3.77 -16.65
CA TYR A 293 7.86 -3.89 -16.91
C TYR A 293 7.63 -4.30 -18.35
N ASP A 294 6.62 -5.14 -18.56
CA ASP A 294 6.34 -5.76 -19.85
C ASP A 294 7.55 -6.57 -20.32
N LEU A 295 7.60 -7.85 -19.93
CA LEU A 295 8.69 -8.75 -20.32
C LEU A 295 8.73 -9.04 -21.84
N GLY A 296 7.75 -8.55 -22.60
CA GLY A 296 7.75 -8.54 -24.07
C GLY A 296 8.43 -7.29 -24.63
N ASP A 297 7.95 -6.10 -24.25
CA ASP A 297 8.48 -4.81 -24.72
C ASP A 297 9.77 -4.36 -24.00
N ASP A 298 10.11 -5.00 -22.88
CA ASP A 298 11.31 -4.83 -22.05
C ASP A 298 11.54 -3.39 -21.54
N TRP A 299 10.53 -2.79 -20.89
CA TRP A 299 10.66 -1.46 -20.32
C TRP A 299 11.52 -1.47 -19.04
N GLN A 300 12.81 -1.18 -19.20
CA GLN A 300 13.77 -1.17 -18.10
C GLN A 300 13.84 0.18 -17.38
N HIS A 301 13.66 0.19 -16.06
CA HIS A 301 13.81 1.37 -15.22
C HIS A 301 14.94 1.18 -14.24
N TYR A 302 15.85 2.16 -14.22
CA TYR A 302 16.88 2.24 -13.19
C TYR A 302 16.37 3.10 -12.04
N ILE A 303 16.36 2.50 -10.85
CA ILE A 303 15.95 3.12 -9.61
C ILE A 303 17.21 3.42 -8.80
N GLU A 304 17.41 4.69 -8.47
CA GLU A 304 18.46 5.16 -7.58
C GLU A 304 17.84 5.70 -6.31
N ILE A 305 18.34 5.25 -5.16
CA ILE A 305 17.95 5.80 -3.86
C ILE A 305 18.83 7.01 -3.58
N GLU A 306 18.27 8.21 -3.69
CA GLU A 306 19.00 9.47 -3.47
C GLU A 306 19.11 9.83 -1.98
N GLU A 307 18.03 9.60 -1.22
CA GLU A 307 17.94 9.96 0.19
C GLU A 307 16.97 9.03 0.94
N VAL A 308 17.20 8.83 2.24
CA VAL A 308 16.21 8.26 3.17
C VAL A 308 15.81 9.33 4.18
N ILE A 309 14.51 9.62 4.25
CA ILE A 309 13.89 10.60 5.13
C ILE A 309 13.25 9.86 6.30
N ASP A 310 13.55 10.25 7.54
CA ASP A 310 13.02 9.60 8.74
C ASP A 310 11.71 10.21 9.28
N ASP A 311 11.31 11.38 8.77
CA ASP A 311 10.14 12.13 9.26
C ASP A 311 9.18 12.57 8.15
N PHE A 312 9.00 11.72 7.14
CA PHE A 312 8.03 11.94 6.08
C PHE A 312 6.61 11.97 6.64
N ARG A 313 5.88 13.07 6.42
CA ARG A 313 4.56 13.35 7.02
C ARG A 313 3.39 12.81 6.20
N SER A 314 3.65 11.77 5.42
CA SER A 314 2.68 11.03 4.63
C SER A 314 3.01 9.55 4.72
N ASN A 315 2.01 8.71 4.47
CA ASN A 315 2.15 7.26 4.42
C ASN A 315 1.82 6.71 3.02
N TYR A 316 1.85 7.58 2.02
CA TYR A 316 1.72 7.24 0.61
C TYR A 316 2.74 7.98 -0.27
N PRO A 317 3.02 7.48 -1.49
CA PRO A 317 4.06 8.04 -2.33
C PRO A 317 3.68 9.40 -2.91
N VAL A 318 4.68 10.25 -3.13
CA VAL A 318 4.50 11.57 -3.73
C VAL A 318 5.56 11.78 -4.80
N CYS A 319 5.14 12.08 -6.03
CA CYS A 319 6.01 12.52 -7.10
C CYS A 319 6.44 13.97 -6.82
N LEU A 320 7.75 14.16 -6.67
CA LEU A 320 8.37 15.46 -6.38
C LEU A 320 8.69 16.20 -7.68
N GLU A 321 9.21 15.48 -8.66
CA GLU A 321 9.66 16.02 -9.95
C GLU A 321 9.59 14.93 -11.04
N GLY A 322 9.64 15.34 -12.30
CA GLY A 322 9.78 14.42 -13.42
C GLY A 322 9.98 15.14 -14.74
N ARG A 323 10.36 14.38 -15.76
CA ARG A 323 10.54 14.86 -17.14
C ARG A 323 10.19 13.76 -18.13
N GLY A 324 9.73 14.18 -19.31
CA GLY A 324 9.50 13.30 -20.45
C GLY A 324 8.18 12.55 -20.32
N ASP A 325 7.51 12.43 -21.45
CA ASP A 325 6.30 11.61 -21.56
C ASP A 325 6.68 10.13 -21.50
N THR A 326 5.85 9.33 -20.85
CA THR A 326 6.05 7.88 -20.81
C THR A 326 5.60 7.26 -22.14
N PRO A 327 6.25 6.21 -22.66
CA PRO A 327 5.68 5.42 -23.75
C PRO A 327 4.24 4.96 -23.45
N PRO A 328 3.29 5.06 -24.39
CA PRO A 328 1.97 4.45 -24.25
C PRO A 328 2.09 2.93 -24.00
N GLU A 329 1.12 2.35 -23.31
CA GLU A 329 0.99 0.88 -23.23
C GLU A 329 0.94 0.26 -24.62
N ASP A 330 1.55 -0.91 -24.77
CA ASP A 330 1.52 -1.73 -25.99
C ASP A 330 2.02 -1.01 -27.26
N VAL A 331 2.90 0.01 -27.12
CA VAL A 331 3.43 0.76 -28.27
C VAL A 331 4.48 -0.03 -29.07
N GLY A 332 4.98 -1.16 -28.55
CA GLY A 332 5.93 -2.05 -29.24
C GLY A 332 7.39 -1.73 -28.91
N GLY A 333 7.68 -1.56 -27.63
CA GLY A 333 9.01 -1.27 -27.11
C GLY A 333 9.56 0.08 -27.59
N GLU A 334 10.84 0.32 -27.34
CA GLU A 334 11.49 1.59 -27.63
C GLU A 334 11.35 2.01 -29.11
N SER A 335 11.54 1.07 -30.04
CA SER A 335 11.41 1.35 -31.47
C SER A 335 10.00 1.75 -31.89
N GLY A 336 8.98 1.19 -31.24
CA GLY A 336 7.59 1.57 -31.43
C GLY A 336 7.30 2.96 -30.87
N TYR A 337 7.88 3.28 -29.71
CA TYR A 337 7.77 4.62 -29.13
C TYR A 337 8.42 5.70 -30.00
N GLU A 338 9.59 5.43 -30.59
CA GLU A 338 10.23 6.35 -31.54
C GLU A 338 9.35 6.64 -32.76
N GLN A 339 8.74 5.59 -33.33
CA GLN A 339 7.79 5.71 -34.44
C GLN A 339 6.56 6.52 -34.03
N PHE A 340 5.98 6.23 -32.87
CA PHE A 340 4.85 6.96 -32.31
C PHE A 340 5.17 8.45 -32.15
N VAL A 341 6.30 8.80 -31.52
CA VAL A 341 6.68 10.21 -31.33
C VAL A 341 6.91 10.92 -32.66
N ARG A 342 7.55 10.25 -33.64
CA ARG A 342 7.76 10.79 -34.98
C ARG A 342 6.42 11.09 -35.66
N ALA A 343 5.52 10.11 -35.71
CA ALA A 343 4.24 10.24 -36.37
C ALA A 343 3.33 11.27 -35.69
N MET A 344 3.32 11.34 -34.36
CA MET A 344 2.56 12.34 -33.61
C MET A 344 3.07 13.78 -33.83
N ALA A 345 4.32 13.97 -34.26
CA ALA A 345 4.92 15.27 -34.51
C ALA A 345 4.68 15.83 -35.93
N ASP A 346 4.31 15.00 -36.90
CA ASP A 346 4.02 15.42 -38.28
C ASP A 346 2.60 14.99 -38.70
N GLU A 347 1.70 15.96 -38.83
CA GLU A 347 0.31 15.73 -39.29
C GLU A 347 0.22 15.13 -40.71
N ASN A 348 1.32 15.14 -41.49
CA ASN A 348 1.38 14.53 -42.82
C ASN A 348 2.00 13.12 -42.82
N ASP A 349 2.47 12.62 -41.68
CA ASP A 349 2.95 11.24 -41.57
C ASP A 349 1.76 10.30 -41.87
N PRO A 350 1.92 9.29 -42.74
CA PRO A 350 0.84 8.37 -43.08
C PRO A 350 0.25 7.62 -41.89
N GLU A 351 1.00 7.51 -40.78
CA GLU A 351 0.60 6.82 -39.56
C GLU A 351 0.00 7.78 -38.50
N HIS A 352 0.00 9.10 -38.75
CA HIS A 352 -0.43 10.13 -37.78
C HIS A 352 -1.85 9.89 -37.24
N ASP A 353 -2.84 9.81 -38.14
CA ASP A 353 -4.24 9.68 -37.76
C ASP A 353 -4.52 8.37 -37.00
N GLU A 354 -3.81 7.30 -37.37
CA GLU A 354 -3.89 6.00 -36.71
C GLU A 354 -3.37 6.09 -35.27
N TYR A 355 -2.17 6.64 -35.08
CA TYR A 355 -1.57 6.82 -33.75
C TYR A 355 -2.36 7.79 -32.87
N VAL A 356 -2.95 8.85 -33.44
CA VAL A 356 -3.83 9.76 -32.70
C VAL A 356 -5.08 9.03 -32.20
N LEU A 357 -5.70 8.20 -33.04
CA LEU A 357 -6.89 7.45 -32.65
C LEU A 357 -6.56 6.37 -31.62
N TRP A 358 -5.49 5.61 -31.86
CA TRP A 358 -5.02 4.53 -31.00
C TRP A 358 -4.63 5.05 -29.61
N SER A 359 -3.80 6.11 -29.54
CA SER A 359 -3.36 6.68 -28.26
C SER A 359 -4.52 7.23 -27.42
N LYS A 360 -5.53 7.83 -28.06
CA LYS A 360 -6.78 8.23 -27.37
C LYS A 360 -7.54 7.02 -26.82
N GLY A 361 -7.59 5.92 -27.58
CA GLY A 361 -8.18 4.66 -27.15
C GLY A 361 -7.48 4.06 -25.93
N MET A 362 -6.16 4.18 -25.85
CA MET A 362 -5.35 3.76 -24.70
C MET A 362 -5.44 4.71 -23.50
N GLY A 363 -6.08 5.88 -23.68
CA GLY A 363 -6.10 6.93 -22.67
C GLY A 363 -4.71 7.49 -22.38
N TYR A 364 -3.87 7.58 -23.42
CA TYR A 364 -2.54 8.18 -23.33
C TYR A 364 -2.64 9.65 -22.90
N GLU A 365 -1.79 10.02 -21.96
CA GLU A 365 -1.65 11.40 -21.51
C GLU A 365 -0.17 11.69 -21.27
N GLY A 366 0.27 12.89 -21.67
CA GLY A 366 1.61 13.38 -21.35
C GLY A 366 1.83 13.56 -19.84
N PHE A 367 3.09 13.72 -19.45
CA PHE A 367 3.46 13.85 -18.04
C PHE A 367 2.90 15.14 -17.42
N ASP A 368 2.11 14.95 -16.36
CA ASP A 368 1.59 16.02 -15.51
C ASP A 368 1.74 15.56 -14.05
N ILE A 369 2.57 16.27 -13.30
CA ILE A 369 2.89 15.94 -11.91
C ILE A 369 1.66 16.01 -10.99
N GLU A 370 0.73 16.93 -11.24
CA GLU A 370 -0.50 17.02 -10.45
C GLU A 370 -1.41 15.82 -10.73
N LYS A 371 -1.54 15.42 -12.00
CA LYS A 371 -2.27 14.19 -12.36
C LYS A 371 -1.63 12.95 -11.75
N VAL A 372 -0.30 12.85 -11.74
CA VAL A 372 0.42 11.75 -11.08
C VAL A 372 0.10 11.73 -9.59
N ASN A 373 0.26 12.87 -8.89
CA ASN A 373 0.01 12.93 -7.45
C ASN A 373 -1.46 12.70 -7.09
N ARG A 374 -2.41 13.12 -7.93
CA ARG A 374 -3.84 12.77 -7.77
C ARG A 374 -4.07 11.25 -7.87
N ARG A 375 -3.42 10.57 -8.81
CA ARG A 375 -3.50 9.11 -8.95
C ARG A 375 -2.87 8.38 -7.76
N LEU A 376 -1.67 8.79 -7.34
CA LEU A 376 -1.00 8.24 -6.16
C LEU A 376 -1.88 8.39 -4.91
N LYS A 377 -2.43 9.58 -4.67
CA LYS A 377 -3.36 9.80 -3.56
C LYS A 377 -4.64 8.97 -3.68
N LEU A 378 -5.19 8.75 -4.88
CA LEU A 378 -6.39 7.94 -5.05
C LEU A 378 -6.13 6.45 -4.75
N ILE A 379 -4.95 5.93 -5.12
CA ILE A 379 -4.59 4.52 -4.94
C ILE A 379 -4.18 4.24 -3.49
N PHE A 380 -3.47 5.17 -2.86
CA PHE A 380 -2.77 4.94 -1.60
C PHE A 380 -3.14 5.93 -0.47
N GLY A 381 -3.89 6.99 -0.74
CA GLY A 381 -4.23 8.03 0.25
C GLY A 381 -5.36 7.67 1.20
#